data_AF-A0A7K1ATB0-F1
#
_entry.id   AF-A0A7K1ATB0-F1
#
_cell.length_a   1.000
_cell.length_b   1.000
_cell.length_c   1.000
_cell.angle_alpha   90.00
_cell.angle_beta   90.00
_cell.angle_gamma   90.00
#
_symmetry.space_group_name_H-M   'P 1'
#
loop_
_entity.id
_entity.type
_entity.pdbx_description
1 polymer ?
#
loop_
_entity_poly.entity_id
_entity_poly.type
_entity_poly.pdbx_seq_one_letter_code
_entity_poly.pdbx_strand_id
1 'polypeptide(L)'
;MTTAVPAVRNAVRTWLEKFEAGDTVLVAVSGGADSLALAYALSVEAQEFAITVIGLTVDHQLQAASSAQAEKVVQQLLKFGLKCEVKKVTVDIKEGLEASARKARYEAIGEVAEQINAVAVFLGHTKDDQAETVLLGLARGSGTRSLSGMAHHSGIYVRPLLEITRIQNEAFCKETGLDYWNDPHNQDSQFARVRVRTEALPILEKTIGPGISDALARSAHLLRDDADALDHWAQREEIHLDLLDMDCTHLETLPRAIRTRIIRTALYAAGAPSGSVSADHVSAVEALICAWKGQGALNLPGGVKVERISGRLSLSPHRP
;
A
#
# COMPACT_ATOMS: atom_id res chain seq x y z
N MET A 1 4.33 24.99 -23.01
CA MET A 1 5.00 23.71 -22.74
C MET A 1 4.42 23.19 -21.45
N THR A 2 3.65 22.12 -21.54
CA THR A 2 3.08 21.42 -20.39
C THR A 2 4.21 20.82 -19.56
N THR A 3 4.06 20.83 -18.23
CA THR A 3 5.06 20.36 -17.28
C THR A 3 4.96 18.86 -17.00
N ALA A 4 4.07 18.14 -17.69
CA ALA A 4 3.73 16.75 -17.41
C ALA A 4 4.87 15.77 -17.74
N VAL A 5 5.46 15.87 -18.95
CA VAL A 5 6.57 14.98 -19.35
C VAL A 5 7.77 15.06 -18.42
N PRO A 6 8.33 16.25 -18.11
CA PRO A 6 9.42 16.36 -17.14
C PRO A 6 9.02 15.86 -15.74
N ALA A 7 7.80 16.14 -15.27
CA ALA A 7 7.37 15.75 -13.94
C ALA A 7 7.33 14.23 -13.76
N VAL A 8 6.71 13.50 -14.68
CA VAL A 8 6.61 12.02 -14.62
C VAL A 8 7.99 11.37 -14.78
N ARG A 9 8.80 11.85 -15.73
CA ARG A 9 10.17 11.32 -15.95
C ARG A 9 11.07 11.54 -14.74
N ASN A 10 11.08 12.75 -14.18
CA ASN A 10 11.85 13.05 -12.98
C ASN A 10 11.38 12.23 -11.78
N ALA A 11 10.07 12.04 -11.61
CA ALA A 11 9.54 11.22 -10.52
C ALA A 11 10.06 9.77 -10.58
N VAL A 12 10.21 9.21 -11.78
CA VAL A 12 10.80 7.87 -11.98
C VAL A 12 12.32 7.88 -11.79
N ARG A 13 13.01 8.87 -12.37
CA ARG A 13 14.48 8.98 -12.34
C ARG A 13 15.03 8.97 -10.91
N THR A 14 14.44 9.75 -10.01
CA THR A 14 14.85 9.82 -8.58
C THR A 14 14.81 8.46 -7.87
N TRP A 15 13.99 7.51 -8.34
CA TRP A 15 13.98 6.15 -7.81
C TRP A 15 15.00 5.25 -8.48
N LEU A 16 15.22 5.42 -9.79
CA LEU A 16 16.23 4.66 -10.53
C LEU A 16 17.66 4.93 -10.04
N GLU A 17 17.95 6.14 -9.57
CA GLU A 17 19.23 6.52 -8.94
C GLU A 17 19.60 5.69 -7.70
N LYS A 18 18.65 4.95 -7.12
CA LYS A 18 18.87 4.12 -5.92
C LYS A 18 19.24 2.67 -6.24
N PHE A 19 19.23 2.28 -7.52
CA PHE A 19 19.54 0.93 -7.98
C PHE A 19 20.87 0.90 -8.70
N GLU A 20 21.43 -0.30 -8.84
CA GLU A 20 22.74 -0.51 -9.44
C GLU A 20 22.62 -0.95 -10.91
N ALA A 21 23.68 -0.70 -11.68
CA ALA A 21 23.75 -1.15 -13.07
C ALA A 21 23.67 -2.68 -13.14
N GLY A 22 22.78 -3.21 -14.00
CA GLY A 22 22.51 -4.64 -14.10
C GLY A 22 21.32 -5.12 -13.26
N ASP A 23 20.77 -4.27 -12.38
CA ASP A 23 19.56 -4.60 -11.63
C ASP A 23 18.36 -4.82 -12.57
N THR A 24 17.44 -5.67 -12.13
CA THR A 24 16.17 -5.93 -12.81
C THR A 24 15.03 -5.39 -11.98
N VAL A 25 14.13 -4.61 -12.60
CA VAL A 25 12.94 -4.08 -11.96
C VAL A 25 11.69 -4.51 -12.72
N LEU A 26 10.60 -4.74 -11.99
CA LEU A 26 9.30 -5.10 -12.53
C LEU A 26 8.40 -3.85 -12.55
N VAL A 27 7.60 -3.67 -13.59
CA VAL A 27 6.52 -2.67 -13.61
C VAL A 27 5.17 -3.35 -13.84
N ALA A 28 4.21 -3.14 -12.92
CA ALA A 28 2.87 -3.68 -13.08
C ALA A 28 1.99 -2.73 -13.92
N VAL A 29 1.49 -3.23 -15.05
CA VAL A 29 0.79 -2.44 -16.06
C VAL A 29 -0.61 -2.99 -16.31
N SER A 30 -1.64 -2.21 -15.94
CA SER A 30 -3.04 -2.56 -16.19
C SER A 30 -3.53 -2.10 -17.57
N GLY A 31 -2.80 -1.20 -18.23
CA GLY A 31 -3.18 -0.56 -19.49
C GLY A 31 -3.95 0.75 -19.32
N GLY A 32 -4.19 1.19 -18.08
CA GLY A 32 -4.67 2.54 -17.79
C GLY A 32 -3.57 3.60 -17.92
N ALA A 33 -3.99 4.88 -17.99
CA ALA A 33 -3.10 6.02 -18.20
C ALA A 33 -1.89 6.03 -17.25
N ASP A 34 -2.13 5.90 -15.93
CA ASP A 34 -1.08 6.00 -14.91
C ASP A 34 -0.02 4.90 -15.06
N SER A 35 -0.47 3.67 -15.34
CA SER A 35 0.42 2.52 -15.48
C SER A 35 1.22 2.54 -16.78
N LEU A 36 0.65 3.06 -17.86
CA LEU A 36 1.35 3.22 -19.14
C LEU A 36 2.33 4.39 -19.10
N ALA A 37 1.95 5.51 -18.48
CA ALA A 37 2.84 6.65 -18.26
C ALA A 37 4.07 6.21 -17.44
N LEU A 38 3.85 5.44 -16.37
CA LEU A 38 4.93 4.86 -15.56
C LEU A 38 5.85 3.95 -16.39
N ALA A 39 5.29 3.01 -17.14
CA ALA A 39 6.08 2.06 -17.92
C ALA A 39 6.91 2.76 -19.02
N TYR A 40 6.33 3.75 -19.69
CA TYR A 40 7.03 4.55 -20.68
C TYR A 40 8.16 5.38 -20.04
N ALA A 41 7.89 6.03 -18.90
CA ALA A 41 8.94 6.80 -18.21
C ALA A 41 10.10 5.90 -17.77
N LEU A 42 9.80 4.70 -17.25
CA LEU A 42 10.81 3.69 -16.92
C LEU A 42 11.62 3.23 -18.14
N SER A 43 10.97 2.98 -19.29
CA SER A 43 11.68 2.51 -20.49
C SER A 43 12.69 3.54 -21.03
N VAL A 44 12.41 4.83 -20.81
CA VAL A 44 13.30 5.92 -21.22
C VAL A 44 14.41 6.14 -20.20
N GLU A 45 14.07 6.31 -18.93
CA GLU A 45 15.05 6.68 -17.90
C GLU A 45 15.99 5.52 -17.53
N ALA A 46 15.52 4.27 -17.53
CA ALA A 46 16.32 3.11 -17.11
C ALA A 46 17.53 2.84 -18.01
N GLN A 47 17.52 3.32 -19.26
CA GLN A 47 18.63 3.17 -20.20
C GLN A 47 19.91 3.85 -19.69
N GLU A 48 19.77 5.01 -19.04
CA GLU A 48 20.91 5.77 -18.51
C GLU A 48 21.58 5.06 -17.32
N PHE A 49 20.80 4.26 -16.58
CA PHE A 49 21.28 3.54 -15.39
C PHE A 49 21.65 2.08 -15.67
N ALA A 50 21.54 1.62 -16.92
CA ALA A 50 21.72 0.21 -17.31
C ALA A 50 20.86 -0.76 -16.47
N ILE A 51 19.63 -0.34 -16.14
CA ILE A 51 18.64 -1.15 -15.39
C ILE A 51 17.73 -1.86 -16.40
N THR A 52 17.49 -3.15 -16.17
CA THR A 52 16.55 -3.93 -16.98
C THR A 52 15.14 -3.76 -16.44
N VAL A 53 14.22 -3.27 -17.27
CA VAL A 53 12.80 -3.13 -16.91
C VAL A 53 11.99 -4.24 -17.57
N ILE A 54 11.22 -4.99 -16.77
CA ILE A 54 10.28 -6.01 -17.23
C ILE A 54 8.86 -5.58 -16.87
N GLY A 55 7.97 -5.58 -17.85
CA GLY A 55 6.54 -5.34 -17.65
C GLY A 55 5.81 -6.59 -17.20
N LEU A 56 4.79 -6.40 -16.37
CA LEU A 56 3.84 -7.45 -15.99
C LEU A 56 2.42 -6.93 -16.14
N THR A 57 1.59 -7.66 -16.87
CA THR A 57 0.14 -7.46 -16.88
C THR A 57 -0.56 -8.66 -16.25
N VAL A 58 -1.51 -8.39 -15.35
CA VAL A 58 -2.27 -9.41 -14.63
C VAL A 58 -3.66 -9.50 -15.25
N ASP A 59 -3.96 -10.63 -15.87
CA ASP A 59 -5.27 -10.94 -16.41
C ASP A 59 -6.11 -11.64 -15.33
N HIS A 60 -7.07 -10.90 -14.76
CA HIS A 60 -7.98 -11.40 -13.73
C HIS A 60 -9.06 -12.35 -14.26
N GLN A 61 -9.17 -12.52 -15.58
CA GLN A 61 -10.19 -13.34 -16.25
C GLN A 61 -11.64 -13.00 -15.90
N LEU A 62 -11.89 -11.81 -15.33
CA LEU A 62 -13.21 -11.36 -14.88
C LEU A 62 -14.11 -10.92 -16.03
N GLN A 63 -13.55 -10.62 -17.21
CA GLN A 63 -14.28 -10.19 -18.39
C GLN A 63 -13.84 -10.98 -19.62
N ALA A 64 -14.74 -11.24 -20.56
CA ALA A 64 -14.40 -11.90 -21.83
C ALA A 64 -13.36 -11.12 -22.66
N ALA A 65 -13.30 -9.79 -22.49
CA ALA A 65 -12.35 -8.91 -23.18
C ALA A 65 -11.00 -8.73 -22.46
N SER A 66 -10.82 -9.31 -21.27
CA SER A 66 -9.62 -9.14 -20.45
C SER A 66 -8.34 -9.60 -21.14
N SER A 67 -8.38 -10.75 -21.83
CA SER A 67 -7.22 -11.26 -22.56
C SER A 67 -6.84 -10.39 -23.77
N ALA A 68 -7.82 -9.86 -24.52
CA ALA A 68 -7.55 -8.94 -25.62
C ALA A 68 -6.92 -7.62 -25.13
N GLN A 69 -7.28 -7.19 -23.92
CA GLN A 69 -6.65 -6.05 -23.30
C GLN A 69 -5.21 -6.35 -22.86
N ALA A 70 -4.96 -7.50 -22.24
CA ALA A 70 -3.62 -7.92 -21.85
C ALA A 70 -2.68 -7.97 -23.07
N GLU A 71 -3.16 -8.50 -24.20
CA GLU A 71 -2.43 -8.50 -25.46
C GLU A 71 -2.10 -7.08 -25.96
N LYS A 72 -3.04 -6.14 -25.88
CA LYS A 72 -2.77 -4.73 -26.24
C LYS A 72 -1.68 -4.12 -25.38
N VAL A 73 -1.71 -4.37 -24.06
CA VAL A 73 -0.67 -3.89 -23.14
C VAL A 73 0.69 -4.47 -23.51
N VAL A 74 0.78 -5.78 -23.79
CA VAL A 74 2.02 -6.42 -24.26
C VAL A 74 2.55 -5.73 -25.53
N GLN A 75 1.69 -5.50 -26.52
CA GLN A 75 2.09 -4.84 -27.76
C GLN A 75 2.58 -3.39 -27.54
N GLN A 76 1.98 -2.66 -26.59
CA GLN A 76 2.43 -1.32 -26.24
C GLN A 76 3.78 -1.33 -25.53
N LEU A 77 3.98 -2.23 -24.56
CA LEU A 77 5.27 -2.34 -23.85
C LEU A 77 6.40 -2.78 -24.78
N LEU A 78 6.12 -3.66 -25.74
CA LEU A 78 7.09 -4.02 -26.78
C LEU A 78 7.51 -2.82 -27.63
N LYS A 79 6.59 -1.89 -27.94
CA LYS A 79 6.92 -0.63 -28.64
C LYS A 79 7.82 0.29 -27.80
N PHE A 80 7.77 0.18 -26.48
CA PHE A 80 8.66 0.91 -25.57
C PHE A 80 10.04 0.23 -25.43
N GLY A 81 10.23 -0.94 -26.05
CA GLY A 81 11.44 -1.75 -25.89
C GLY A 81 11.44 -2.61 -24.61
N LEU A 82 10.29 -2.76 -23.94
CA LEU A 82 10.17 -3.55 -22.72
C LEU A 82 9.67 -4.96 -23.02
N LYS A 83 10.29 -5.96 -22.38
CA LYS A 83 9.72 -7.31 -22.30
C LYS A 83 8.50 -7.27 -21.38
N CYS A 84 7.45 -8.03 -21.70
CA CYS A 84 6.24 -8.08 -20.89
C CYS A 84 5.81 -9.52 -20.64
N GLU A 85 5.51 -9.85 -19.39
CA GLU A 85 4.89 -11.09 -18.98
C GLU A 85 3.39 -10.91 -18.72
N VAL A 86 2.61 -11.93 -19.06
CA VAL A 86 1.17 -11.98 -18.78
C VAL A 86 0.92 -13.07 -17.76
N LYS A 87 0.46 -12.70 -16.56
CA LYS A 87 0.06 -13.66 -15.52
C LYS A 87 -1.45 -13.73 -15.45
N LYS A 88 -2.01 -14.91 -15.72
CA LYS A 88 -3.44 -15.18 -15.56
C LYS A 88 -3.69 -15.60 -14.11
N VAL A 89 -4.68 -14.98 -13.47
CA VAL A 89 -5.06 -15.29 -12.09
C VAL A 89 -6.54 -15.63 -12.03
N THR A 90 -6.87 -16.66 -11.26
CA THR A 90 -8.24 -16.99 -10.90
C THR A 90 -8.53 -16.39 -9.53
N VAL A 91 -9.57 -15.55 -9.45
CA VAL A 91 -9.93 -14.88 -8.18
C VAL A 91 -10.88 -15.76 -7.39
N ASP A 92 -10.44 -16.27 -6.25
CA ASP A 92 -11.29 -16.94 -5.27
C ASP A 92 -11.94 -15.90 -4.34
N ILE A 93 -13.26 -15.72 -4.45
CA ILE A 93 -13.99 -14.64 -3.77
C ILE A 93 -14.29 -15.07 -2.32
N LYS A 94 -13.45 -14.62 -1.38
CA LYS A 94 -13.64 -14.88 0.07
C LYS A 94 -13.96 -13.64 0.88
N GLU A 95 -13.35 -12.50 0.54
CA GLU A 95 -13.44 -11.24 1.31
C GLU A 95 -14.13 -10.12 0.50
N GLY A 96 -15.01 -10.52 -0.43
CA GLY A 96 -15.56 -9.63 -1.45
C GLY A 96 -14.66 -9.53 -2.69
N LEU A 97 -15.24 -9.11 -3.82
CA LEU A 97 -14.59 -9.15 -5.13
C LEU A 97 -13.33 -8.27 -5.19
N GLU A 98 -13.40 -7.02 -4.72
CA GLU A 98 -12.29 -6.07 -4.81
C GLU A 98 -11.08 -6.50 -3.96
N ALA A 99 -11.31 -6.90 -2.72
CA ALA A 99 -10.26 -7.35 -1.81
C ALA A 99 -9.60 -8.63 -2.32
N SER A 100 -10.41 -9.60 -2.77
CA SER A 100 -9.92 -10.88 -3.30
C SER A 100 -9.14 -10.69 -4.61
N ALA A 101 -9.64 -9.86 -5.54
CA ALA A 101 -8.93 -9.54 -6.78
C ALA A 101 -7.62 -8.78 -6.51
N ARG A 102 -7.63 -7.84 -5.55
CA ARG A 102 -6.42 -7.13 -5.13
C ARG A 102 -5.39 -8.10 -4.55
N LYS A 103 -5.80 -9.03 -3.70
CA LYS A 103 -4.92 -10.03 -3.09
C LYS A 103 -4.28 -10.91 -4.18
N ALA A 104 -5.09 -11.51 -5.04
CA ALA A 104 -4.61 -12.32 -6.17
C ALA A 104 -3.64 -11.54 -7.08
N ARG A 105 -3.89 -10.24 -7.30
CA ARG A 105 -2.98 -9.38 -8.06
C ARG A 105 -1.61 -9.25 -7.41
N TYR A 106 -1.57 -8.97 -6.11
CA TYR A 106 -0.30 -8.76 -5.40
C TYR A 106 0.47 -10.07 -5.25
N GLU A 107 -0.21 -11.21 -5.06
CA GLU A 107 0.41 -12.54 -5.07
C GLU A 107 1.07 -12.83 -6.43
N ALA A 108 0.34 -12.62 -7.53
CA ALA A 108 0.89 -12.78 -8.88
C ALA A 108 2.08 -11.87 -9.17
N ILE A 109 2.02 -10.61 -8.73
CA ILE A 109 3.14 -9.67 -8.87
C ILE A 109 4.35 -10.15 -8.06
N GLY A 110 4.15 -10.64 -6.84
CA GLY A 110 5.21 -11.17 -5.99
C GLY A 110 5.89 -12.39 -6.60
N GLU A 111 5.10 -13.37 -7.07
CA GLU A 111 5.62 -14.57 -7.74
C GLU A 111 6.52 -14.24 -8.93
N VAL A 112 6.08 -13.32 -9.80
CA VAL A 112 6.87 -12.92 -10.98
C VAL A 112 8.12 -12.15 -10.58
N ALA A 113 8.00 -11.25 -9.59
CA ALA A 113 9.15 -10.51 -9.08
C ALA A 113 10.25 -11.44 -8.55
N GLU A 114 9.87 -12.50 -7.82
CA GLU A 114 10.81 -13.52 -7.35
C GLU A 114 11.42 -14.32 -8.51
N GLN A 115 10.62 -14.73 -9.49
CA GLN A 115 11.09 -15.52 -10.65
C GLN A 115 12.16 -14.81 -11.47
N ILE A 116 12.04 -13.49 -11.64
CA ILE A 116 12.99 -12.67 -12.40
C ILE A 116 14.07 -12.03 -11.53
N ASN A 117 14.11 -12.33 -10.22
CA ASN A 117 14.97 -11.69 -9.23
C ASN A 117 14.89 -10.16 -9.29
N ALA A 118 13.67 -9.62 -9.38
CA ALA A 118 13.47 -8.17 -9.40
C ALA A 118 13.83 -7.56 -8.05
N VAL A 119 14.70 -6.55 -8.07
CA VAL A 119 15.08 -5.79 -6.86
C VAL A 119 13.96 -4.84 -6.41
N ALA A 120 13.06 -4.48 -7.34
CA ALA A 120 11.92 -3.62 -7.08
C ALA A 120 10.74 -3.85 -8.04
N VAL A 121 9.55 -3.50 -7.57
CA VAL A 121 8.28 -3.54 -8.29
C VAL A 121 7.65 -2.15 -8.32
N PHE A 122 7.56 -1.55 -9.49
CA PHE A 122 6.97 -0.24 -9.74
C PHE A 122 5.46 -0.33 -9.97
N LEU A 123 4.70 0.50 -9.26
CA LEU A 123 3.25 0.56 -9.31
C LEU A 123 2.77 1.99 -9.60
N GLY A 124 1.85 2.12 -10.56
CA GLY A 124 1.31 3.40 -11.04
C GLY A 124 0.24 4.02 -10.13
N HIS A 125 0.47 4.07 -8.82
CA HIS A 125 -0.42 4.79 -7.91
C HIS A 125 -0.12 6.30 -7.94
N THR A 126 -1.18 7.10 -7.95
CA THR A 126 -1.13 8.56 -8.11
C THR A 126 -1.44 9.31 -6.81
N LYS A 127 -1.33 10.63 -6.86
CA LYS A 127 -1.78 11.53 -5.79
C LYS A 127 -3.26 11.39 -5.49
N ASP A 128 -4.08 11.21 -6.52
CA ASP A 128 -5.52 11.00 -6.39
C ASP A 128 -5.81 9.69 -5.63
N ASP A 129 -5.08 8.61 -5.94
CA ASP A 129 -5.20 7.34 -5.20
C ASP A 129 -4.77 7.50 -3.72
N GLN A 130 -3.86 8.43 -3.42
CA GLN A 130 -3.50 8.79 -2.06
C GLN A 130 -4.65 9.46 -1.33
N ALA A 131 -5.23 10.50 -1.91
CA ALA A 131 -6.38 11.20 -1.33
C ALA A 131 -7.54 10.23 -1.07
N GLU A 132 -7.84 9.33 -2.00
CA GLU A 132 -8.84 8.27 -1.83
C GLU A 132 -8.51 7.36 -0.64
N THR A 133 -7.25 6.92 -0.53
CA THR A 133 -6.80 6.03 0.53
C THR A 133 -6.92 6.69 1.90
N VAL A 134 -6.54 7.96 2.01
CA VAL A 134 -6.63 8.74 3.25
C VAL A 134 -8.08 8.93 3.66
N LEU A 135 -8.97 9.29 2.72
CA LEU A 135 -10.39 9.52 3.03
C LEU A 135 -11.10 8.23 3.46
N LEU A 136 -10.81 7.11 2.79
CA LEU A 136 -11.29 5.79 3.21
C LEU A 136 -10.71 5.38 4.57
N GLY A 137 -9.45 5.76 4.85
CA GLY A 137 -8.83 5.58 6.15
C GLY A 137 -9.59 6.33 7.25
N LEU A 138 -9.86 7.63 7.04
CA LEU A 138 -10.63 8.47 7.97
C LEU A 138 -12.00 7.86 8.28
N ALA A 139 -12.73 7.42 7.25
CA ALA A 139 -14.06 6.85 7.42
C ALA A 139 -14.09 5.56 8.27
N ARG A 140 -12.97 4.84 8.38
CA ARG A 140 -12.87 3.57 9.12
C ARG A 140 -12.39 3.72 10.57
N GLY A 141 -12.11 4.94 11.05
CA GLY A 141 -11.55 5.15 12.38
C GLY A 141 -10.09 4.69 12.47
N SER A 142 -9.21 5.47 11.86
CA SER A 142 -7.82 5.09 11.60
C SER A 142 -6.81 5.81 12.50
N GLY A 143 -5.83 5.06 13.01
CA GLY A 143 -4.64 5.64 13.66
C GLY A 143 -3.69 6.28 12.65
N THR A 144 -2.64 6.97 13.14
CA THR A 144 -1.70 7.74 12.30
C THR A 144 -1.15 6.94 11.12
N ARG A 145 -0.84 5.65 11.33
CA ARG A 145 -0.35 4.76 10.26
C ARG A 145 -1.35 4.60 9.10
N SER A 146 -2.64 4.46 9.37
CA SER A 146 -3.63 4.29 8.30
C SER A 146 -3.93 5.63 7.59
N LEU A 147 -3.83 6.75 8.33
CA LEU A 147 -3.95 8.10 7.75
C LEU A 147 -2.71 8.54 6.96
N SER A 148 -1.56 7.89 7.17
CA SER A 148 -0.33 8.12 6.39
C SER A 148 -0.41 7.63 4.92
N GLY A 149 -1.54 7.03 4.54
CA GLY A 149 -1.81 6.57 3.19
C GLY A 149 -0.81 5.51 2.69
N MET A 150 -0.51 5.55 1.40
CA MET A 150 0.47 4.69 0.74
C MET A 150 1.91 5.21 0.91
N ALA A 151 2.86 4.30 1.06
CA ALA A 151 4.28 4.63 1.08
C ALA A 151 4.80 4.77 -0.36
N HIS A 152 5.74 5.68 -0.59
CA HIS A 152 6.51 5.66 -1.83
C HIS A 152 7.31 4.37 -1.99
N HIS A 153 7.79 3.80 -0.89
CA HIS A 153 8.55 2.55 -0.85
C HIS A 153 8.04 1.68 0.29
N SER A 154 7.74 0.40 0.02
CA SER A 154 7.28 -0.56 1.02
C SER A 154 7.71 -1.96 0.63
N GLY A 155 8.73 -2.51 1.30
CA GLY A 155 9.38 -3.75 0.85
C GLY A 155 9.91 -3.56 -0.57
N ILE A 156 9.62 -4.49 -1.48
CA ILE A 156 10.01 -4.40 -2.89
C ILE A 156 9.18 -3.38 -3.71
N TYR A 157 8.09 -2.84 -3.16
CA TYR A 157 7.14 -2.03 -3.94
C TYR A 157 7.50 -0.54 -3.94
N VAL A 158 7.63 0.05 -5.14
CA VAL A 158 7.92 1.46 -5.39
C VAL A 158 6.72 2.14 -6.07
N ARG A 159 6.34 3.33 -5.59
CA ARG A 159 5.24 4.15 -6.10
C ARG A 159 5.76 5.56 -6.41
N PRO A 160 6.41 5.77 -7.57
CA PRO A 160 7.04 7.04 -7.89
C PRO A 160 6.01 8.15 -8.17
N LEU A 161 4.80 7.79 -8.61
CA LEU A 161 3.79 8.74 -9.07
C LEU A 161 2.86 9.28 -7.97
N LEU A 162 3.13 9.02 -6.68
CA LEU A 162 2.24 9.49 -5.60
C LEU A 162 2.15 11.03 -5.49
N GLU A 163 3.09 11.77 -6.08
CA GLU A 163 3.05 13.23 -6.15
C GLU A 163 2.49 13.75 -7.48
N ILE A 164 2.20 12.86 -8.42
CA ILE A 164 1.67 13.18 -9.75
C ILE A 164 0.15 12.98 -9.74
N THR A 165 -0.58 13.96 -10.25
CA THR A 165 -2.03 13.85 -10.39
C THR A 165 -2.40 13.02 -11.61
N ARG A 166 -3.59 12.43 -11.59
CA ARG A 166 -4.15 11.71 -12.74
C ARG A 166 -4.22 12.59 -13.99
N ILE A 167 -4.57 13.87 -13.82
CA ILE A 167 -4.61 14.85 -14.93
C ILE A 167 -3.22 15.02 -15.55
N GLN A 168 -2.16 15.06 -14.75
CA GLN A 168 -0.79 15.14 -15.27
C GLN A 168 -0.40 13.87 -16.03
N ASN A 169 -0.79 12.68 -15.57
CA ASN A 169 -0.55 11.43 -16.30
C ASN A 169 -1.35 11.37 -17.61
N GLU A 170 -2.60 11.85 -17.63
CA GLU A 170 -3.38 11.92 -18.86
C GLU A 170 -2.78 12.92 -19.87
N ALA A 171 -2.27 14.07 -19.39
CA ALA A 171 -1.52 15.02 -20.22
C ALA A 171 -0.22 14.41 -20.75
N PHE A 172 0.51 13.68 -19.90
CA PHE A 172 1.71 12.94 -20.28
C PHE A 172 1.42 11.97 -21.42
N CYS A 173 0.37 11.14 -21.28
CA CYS A 173 -0.03 10.19 -22.32
C CYS A 173 -0.38 10.89 -23.63
N LYS A 174 -1.10 12.02 -23.58
CA LYS A 174 -1.43 12.80 -24.79
C LYS A 174 -0.18 13.37 -25.49
N GLU A 175 0.77 13.89 -24.73
CA GLU A 175 2.02 14.47 -25.25
C GLU A 175 2.96 13.42 -25.85
N THR A 176 2.94 12.21 -25.29
CA THR A 176 3.79 11.09 -25.72
C THR A 176 3.09 10.18 -26.74
N GLY A 177 1.83 10.46 -27.10
CA GLY A 177 1.07 9.68 -28.06
C GLY A 177 0.65 8.30 -27.56
N LEU A 178 0.44 8.15 -26.24
CA LEU A 178 0.04 6.89 -25.62
C LEU A 178 -1.47 6.71 -25.60
N ASP A 179 -1.94 5.67 -26.29
CA ASP A 179 -3.34 5.26 -26.30
C ASP A 179 -3.66 4.37 -25.09
N TYR A 180 -4.11 4.96 -23.99
CA TYR A 180 -4.49 4.19 -22.80
C TYR A 180 -5.92 3.67 -22.87
N TRP A 181 -6.16 2.54 -22.20
CA TRP A 181 -7.51 2.00 -22.05
C TRP A 181 -8.23 2.65 -20.87
N ASN A 182 -9.48 3.02 -21.09
CA ASN A 182 -10.39 3.46 -20.03
C ASN A 182 -11.35 2.32 -19.69
N ASP A 183 -11.02 1.53 -18.66
CA ASP A 183 -11.81 0.38 -18.23
C ASP A 183 -13.20 0.82 -17.71
N PRO A 184 -14.31 0.29 -18.28
CA PRO A 184 -15.67 0.56 -17.79
C PRO A 184 -15.89 0.21 -16.31
N HIS A 185 -15.22 -0.81 -15.76
CA HIS A 185 -15.34 -1.17 -14.34
C HIS A 185 -14.78 -0.09 -13.38
N ASN A 186 -13.95 0.83 -13.88
CA ASN A 186 -13.49 1.98 -13.08
C ASN A 186 -14.60 2.98 -12.75
N GLN A 187 -15.81 2.78 -13.29
CA GLN A 187 -16.99 3.63 -13.05
C GLN A 187 -18.07 2.94 -12.20
N ASP A 188 -17.84 1.71 -11.73
CA ASP A 188 -18.84 0.99 -10.94
C ASP A 188 -18.93 1.54 -9.50
N SER A 189 -20.04 2.22 -9.20
CA SER A 189 -20.30 2.85 -7.91
C SER A 189 -20.53 1.86 -6.76
N GLN A 190 -20.58 0.55 -7.02
CA GLN A 190 -20.57 -0.46 -5.96
C GLN A 190 -19.26 -0.44 -5.17
N PHE A 191 -18.15 -0.04 -5.80
CA PHE A 191 -16.85 0.03 -5.14
C PHE A 191 -16.67 1.34 -4.36
N ALA A 192 -16.23 1.21 -3.09
CA ALA A 192 -16.09 2.37 -2.20
C ALA A 192 -15.08 3.39 -2.74
N ARG A 193 -13.99 2.94 -3.37
CA ARG A 193 -13.00 3.81 -4.02
C ARG A 193 -13.60 4.62 -5.17
N VAL A 194 -14.44 4.00 -5.99
CA VAL A 194 -15.11 4.68 -7.10
C VAL A 194 -16.00 5.80 -6.54
N ARG A 195 -16.84 5.52 -5.53
CA ARG A 195 -17.67 6.56 -4.90
C ARG A 195 -16.85 7.70 -4.30
N VAL A 196 -15.70 7.41 -3.70
CA VAL A 196 -14.82 8.47 -3.20
C VAL A 196 -14.32 9.36 -4.33
N ARG A 197 -13.89 8.78 -5.44
CA ARG A 197 -13.41 9.50 -6.62
C ARG A 197 -14.51 10.28 -7.33
N THR A 198 -15.68 9.68 -7.54
CA THR A 198 -16.74 10.26 -8.40
C THR A 198 -17.73 11.14 -7.65
N GLU A 199 -17.86 10.96 -6.33
CA GLU A 199 -18.85 11.68 -5.52
C GLU A 199 -18.17 12.46 -4.39
N ALA A 200 -17.44 11.79 -3.50
CA ALA A 200 -16.98 12.42 -2.26
C ALA A 200 -15.94 13.54 -2.49
N LEU A 201 -14.85 13.25 -3.21
CA LEU A 201 -13.81 14.24 -3.50
C LEU A 201 -14.35 15.43 -4.31
N PRO A 202 -15.13 15.24 -5.39
CA PRO A 202 -15.73 16.36 -6.12
C PRO A 202 -16.66 17.21 -5.27
N ILE A 203 -17.48 16.61 -4.39
CA ILE A 203 -18.36 17.36 -3.48
C ILE A 203 -17.53 18.17 -2.49
N LEU A 204 -16.48 17.57 -1.91
CA LEU A 204 -15.58 18.26 -1.00
C LEU A 204 -14.91 19.44 -1.71
N GLU A 205 -14.36 19.25 -2.92
CA GLU A 205 -13.70 20.31 -3.67
C GLU A 205 -14.67 21.45 -4.01
N LYS A 206 -15.91 21.12 -4.37
CA LYS A 206 -16.95 22.11 -4.64
C LYS A 206 -17.38 22.89 -3.40
N THR A 207 -17.40 22.27 -2.22
CA THR A 207 -17.97 22.85 -1.00
C THR A 207 -16.95 23.57 -0.11
N ILE A 208 -15.75 23.03 0.03
CA ILE A 208 -14.68 23.57 0.89
C ILE A 208 -13.70 24.41 0.08
N GLY A 209 -13.47 24.04 -1.19
CA GLY A 209 -12.56 24.71 -2.10
C GLY A 209 -11.62 23.75 -2.84
N PRO A 210 -10.99 24.20 -3.93
CA PRO A 210 -10.09 23.36 -4.72
C PRO A 210 -8.84 22.94 -3.92
N GLY A 211 -8.24 21.81 -4.31
CA GLY A 211 -6.96 21.36 -3.75
C GLY A 211 -7.07 20.45 -2.51
N ILE A 212 -8.21 19.83 -2.29
CA ILE A 212 -8.41 18.89 -1.19
C ILE A 212 -7.58 17.64 -1.38
N SER A 213 -7.47 17.13 -2.60
CA SER A 213 -6.60 15.99 -2.91
C SER A 213 -5.14 16.29 -2.56
N ASP A 214 -4.63 17.49 -2.88
CA ASP A 214 -3.29 17.94 -2.48
C ASP A 214 -3.16 18.09 -0.96
N ALA A 215 -4.18 18.65 -0.29
CA ALA A 215 -4.17 18.79 1.16
C ALA A 215 -4.15 17.44 1.89
N LEU A 216 -4.95 16.47 1.42
CA LEU A 216 -4.97 15.11 1.96
C LEU A 216 -3.65 14.39 1.72
N ALA A 217 -3.08 14.46 0.52
CA ALA A 217 -1.78 13.87 0.20
C ALA A 217 -0.65 14.45 1.07
N ARG A 218 -0.59 15.78 1.24
CA ARG A 218 0.39 16.43 2.14
C ARG A 218 0.21 16.02 3.59
N SER A 219 -1.04 15.92 4.05
CA SER A 219 -1.33 15.50 5.42
C SER A 219 -0.89 14.05 5.65
N ALA A 220 -1.10 13.17 4.67
CA ALA A 220 -0.62 11.79 4.70
C ALA A 220 0.91 11.70 4.76
N HIS A 221 1.62 12.58 4.03
CA HIS A 221 3.07 12.65 4.07
C HIS A 221 3.59 13.05 5.46
N LEU A 222 3.04 14.12 6.06
CA LEU A 222 3.43 14.53 7.42
C LEU A 222 3.13 13.44 8.46
N LEU A 223 1.95 12.81 8.37
CA LEU A 223 1.57 11.71 9.26
C LEU A 223 2.44 10.46 9.06
N ARG A 224 3.07 10.29 7.90
CA ARG A 224 4.00 9.20 7.63
C ARG A 224 5.30 9.40 8.40
N ASP A 225 5.89 10.58 8.33
CA ASP A 225 7.12 10.90 9.07
C ASP A 225 6.92 10.69 10.57
N ASP A 226 5.79 11.17 11.11
CA ASP A 226 5.40 10.94 12.50
C ASP A 226 5.22 9.45 12.81
N ALA A 227 4.51 8.71 11.94
CA ALA A 227 4.26 7.29 12.15
C ALA A 227 5.56 6.48 12.10
N ASP A 228 6.46 6.74 11.15
CA ASP A 228 7.75 6.07 11.00
C ASP A 228 8.66 6.36 12.19
N ALA A 229 8.70 7.61 12.69
CA ALA A 229 9.45 7.95 13.90
C ALA A 229 8.94 7.21 15.15
N LEU A 230 7.62 7.13 15.33
CA LEU A 230 7.01 6.41 16.45
C LEU A 230 7.17 4.89 16.33
N ASP A 231 7.10 4.35 15.11
CA ASP A 231 7.36 2.93 14.84
C ASP A 231 8.82 2.59 15.14
N HIS A 232 9.76 3.45 14.75
CA HIS A 232 11.19 3.28 15.07
C HIS A 232 11.46 3.34 16.58
N TRP A 233 10.82 4.25 17.30
CA TRP A 233 10.94 4.29 18.76
C TRP A 233 10.39 3.00 19.38
N ALA A 234 9.20 2.54 18.97
CA ALA A 234 8.64 1.28 19.46
C ALA A 234 9.60 0.10 19.20
N GLN A 235 10.15 -0.03 17.99
CA GLN A 235 11.13 -1.08 17.67
C GLN A 235 12.37 -1.05 18.56
N ARG A 236 12.86 0.14 18.94
CA ARG A 236 14.00 0.26 19.86
C ARG A 236 13.70 -0.25 21.26
N GLU A 237 12.49 -0.01 21.75
CA GLU A 237 12.04 -0.57 23.04
C GLU A 237 11.85 -2.10 22.93
N GLU A 238 11.27 -2.59 21.81
CA GLU A 238 11.01 -4.02 21.56
C GLU A 238 12.27 -4.90 21.63
N ILE A 239 13.44 -4.40 21.22
CA ILE A 239 14.71 -5.16 21.27
C ILE A 239 15.06 -5.63 22.69
N HIS A 240 14.61 -4.91 23.71
CA HIS A 240 14.89 -5.19 25.11
C HIS A 240 13.78 -5.99 25.81
N LEU A 241 12.73 -6.37 25.07
CA LEU A 241 11.54 -7.02 25.62
C LEU A 241 11.39 -8.45 25.09
N ASP A 242 10.94 -9.35 25.95
CA ASP A 242 10.30 -10.58 25.51
C ASP A 242 8.85 -10.27 25.16
N LEU A 243 8.52 -10.24 23.87
CA LEU A 243 7.18 -9.89 23.38
C LEU A 243 6.08 -10.86 23.84
N LEU A 244 6.42 -12.05 24.35
CA LEU A 244 5.46 -13.00 24.89
C LEU A 244 5.26 -12.88 26.40
N ASP A 245 6.17 -12.16 27.08
CA ASP A 245 6.12 -11.98 28.53
C ASP A 245 6.79 -10.65 28.90
N MET A 246 6.01 -9.57 28.99
CA MET A 246 6.52 -8.20 29.17
C MET A 246 6.25 -7.67 30.58
N ASP A 247 7.17 -6.90 31.17
CA ASP A 247 6.93 -6.24 32.45
C ASP A 247 5.92 -5.08 32.30
N CYS A 248 4.77 -5.16 33.00
CA CYS A 248 3.75 -4.11 32.93
C CYS A 248 4.27 -2.78 33.49
N THR A 249 5.11 -2.80 34.53
CA THR A 249 5.63 -1.56 35.14
C THR A 249 6.51 -0.80 34.16
N HIS A 250 7.38 -1.49 33.43
CA HIS A 250 8.12 -0.88 32.33
C HIS A 250 7.19 -0.34 31.23
N LEU A 251 6.20 -1.11 30.77
CA LEU A 251 5.27 -0.64 29.73
C LEU A 251 4.45 0.60 30.14
N GLU A 252 4.12 0.74 31.42
CA GLU A 252 3.44 1.92 31.98
C GLU A 252 4.29 3.20 31.85
N THR A 253 5.63 3.09 31.87
CA THR A 253 6.53 4.25 31.71
C THR A 253 6.56 4.80 30.28
N LEU A 254 6.19 3.98 29.29
CA LEU A 254 6.23 4.38 27.89
C LEU A 254 5.04 5.28 27.52
N PRO A 255 5.21 6.24 26.60
CA PRO A 255 4.08 6.96 26.02
C PRO A 255 3.07 5.99 25.42
N ARG A 256 1.77 6.28 25.56
CA ARG A 256 0.69 5.42 25.03
C ARG A 256 0.87 5.08 23.55
N ALA A 257 1.31 6.04 22.75
CA ALA A 257 1.56 5.86 21.32
C ALA A 257 2.64 4.78 21.03
N ILE A 258 3.62 4.62 21.92
CA ILE A 258 4.68 3.61 21.82
C ILE A 258 4.16 2.27 22.38
N ARG A 259 3.60 2.28 23.59
CA ARG A 259 3.04 1.07 24.23
C ARG A 259 2.02 0.36 23.33
N THR A 260 1.11 1.09 22.70
CA THR A 260 0.09 0.49 21.80
C THR A 260 0.67 -0.13 20.53
N ARG A 261 1.84 0.36 20.06
CA ARG A 261 2.58 -0.26 18.95
C ARG A 261 3.22 -1.57 19.39
N ILE A 262 3.92 -1.56 20.53
CA ILE A 262 4.53 -2.76 21.13
C ILE A 262 3.47 -3.84 21.38
N ILE A 263 2.32 -3.48 21.95
CA ILE A 263 1.19 -4.41 22.15
C ILE A 263 0.77 -5.03 20.81
N ARG A 264 0.63 -4.23 19.76
CA ARG A 264 0.24 -4.73 18.43
C ARG A 264 1.30 -5.68 17.87
N THR A 265 2.58 -5.35 17.98
CA THR A 265 3.68 -6.23 17.58
C THR A 265 3.65 -7.55 18.35
N ALA A 266 3.49 -7.48 19.67
CA ALA A 266 3.40 -8.66 20.55
C ALA A 266 2.23 -9.58 20.19
N LEU A 267 1.06 -9.02 19.86
CA LEU A 267 -0.10 -9.80 19.41
C LEU A 267 0.16 -10.56 18.11
N TYR A 268 0.84 -9.93 17.15
CA TYR A 268 1.22 -10.60 15.91
C TYR A 268 2.32 -11.65 16.15
N ALA A 269 3.31 -11.35 17.01
CA ALA A 269 4.33 -12.32 17.41
C ALA A 269 3.73 -13.55 18.13
N ALA A 270 2.64 -13.36 18.87
CA ALA A 270 1.90 -14.44 19.54
C ALA A 270 0.99 -15.25 18.59
N GLY A 271 0.86 -14.86 17.32
CA GLY A 271 0.14 -15.62 16.29
C GLY A 271 -1.19 -15.02 15.82
N ALA A 272 -1.51 -13.77 16.16
CA ALA A 272 -2.69 -13.12 15.59
C ALA A 272 -2.53 -12.96 14.07
N PRO A 273 -3.56 -13.25 13.25
CA PRO A 273 -3.50 -13.04 11.81
C PRO A 273 -3.24 -11.57 11.45
N SER A 274 -2.42 -11.34 10.43
CA SER A 274 -2.18 -9.99 9.91
C SER A 274 -3.48 -9.27 9.61
N GLY A 275 -3.64 -8.05 10.12
CA GLY A 275 -4.84 -7.23 9.92
C GLY A 275 -6.05 -7.55 10.82
N SER A 276 -6.02 -8.59 11.67
CA SER A 276 -7.17 -8.92 12.53
C SER A 276 -7.23 -8.12 13.84
N VAL A 277 -6.14 -7.42 14.22
CA VAL A 277 -6.03 -6.68 15.47
C VAL A 277 -6.64 -5.27 15.34
N SER A 278 -7.82 -5.06 15.94
CA SER A 278 -8.53 -3.77 15.98
C SER A 278 -8.00 -2.83 17.07
N ALA A 279 -8.44 -1.57 17.06
CA ALA A 279 -8.15 -0.62 18.13
C ALA A 279 -8.76 -1.04 19.48
N ASP A 280 -9.92 -1.71 19.45
CA ASP A 280 -10.58 -2.22 20.65
C ASP A 280 -9.78 -3.36 21.29
N HIS A 281 -9.22 -4.27 20.48
CA HIS A 281 -8.32 -5.32 20.96
C HIS A 281 -7.10 -4.73 21.67
N VAL A 282 -6.45 -3.73 21.06
CA VAL A 282 -5.27 -3.08 21.65
C VAL A 282 -5.65 -2.33 22.93
N SER A 283 -6.80 -1.64 22.94
CA SER A 283 -7.28 -0.91 24.11
C SER A 283 -7.62 -1.83 25.28
N ALA A 284 -8.20 -3.01 25.00
CA ALA A 284 -8.47 -4.03 26.01
C ALA A 284 -7.19 -4.57 26.64
N VAL A 285 -6.15 -4.85 25.83
CA VAL A 285 -4.84 -5.29 26.34
C VAL A 285 -4.15 -4.17 27.12
N GLU A 286 -4.22 -2.92 26.64
CA GLU A 286 -3.69 -1.76 27.36
C GLU A 286 -4.33 -1.60 28.76
N ALA A 287 -5.62 -1.92 28.90
CA ALA A 287 -6.30 -1.87 30.19
C ALA A 287 -5.76 -2.89 31.21
N LEU A 288 -5.19 -4.03 30.77
CA LEU A 288 -4.49 -4.97 31.66
C LEU A 288 -3.21 -4.35 32.26
N ILE A 289 -2.62 -3.39 31.55
CA ILE A 289 -1.42 -2.67 31.98
C ILE A 289 -1.84 -1.51 32.89
N CYS A 290 -2.46 -0.47 32.33
CA CYS A 290 -2.63 0.82 33.01
C CYS A 290 -3.90 0.93 33.88
N ALA A 291 -4.88 0.03 33.71
CA ALA A 291 -6.17 0.10 34.39
C ALA A 291 -6.50 -1.20 35.14
N TRP A 292 -5.48 -1.89 35.63
CA TRP A 292 -5.62 -3.19 36.29
C TRP A 292 -6.41 -3.11 37.60
N LYS A 293 -7.43 -3.96 37.72
CA LYS A 293 -8.32 -4.12 38.88
C LYS A 293 -8.66 -5.59 39.15
N GLY A 294 -7.89 -6.52 38.57
CA GLY A 294 -8.15 -7.97 38.64
C GLY A 294 -8.94 -8.54 37.46
N GLN A 295 -8.79 -7.95 36.26
CA GLN A 295 -9.42 -8.46 35.04
C GLN A 295 -8.94 -9.89 34.71
N GLY A 296 -9.81 -10.71 34.12
CA GLY A 296 -9.43 -12.02 33.61
C GLY A 296 -8.63 -11.95 32.30
N ALA A 297 -8.29 -13.12 31.77
CA ALA A 297 -7.64 -13.23 30.47
C ALA A 297 -8.52 -12.73 29.32
N LEU A 298 -7.88 -12.15 28.31
CA LEU A 298 -8.48 -11.73 27.05
C LEU A 298 -8.23 -12.79 25.98
N ASN A 299 -9.28 -13.11 25.21
CA ASN A 299 -9.18 -13.92 24.00
C ASN A 299 -9.21 -12.99 22.79
N LEU A 300 -8.19 -13.09 21.95
CA LEU A 300 -7.96 -12.21 20.82
C LEU A 300 -7.92 -13.03 19.52
N PRO A 301 -7.98 -12.37 18.34
CA PRO A 301 -7.97 -13.05 17.06
C PRO A 301 -6.79 -14.01 16.88
N GLY A 302 -7.00 -15.10 16.15
CA GLY A 302 -6.00 -16.16 16.01
C GLY A 302 -5.88 -17.05 17.24
N GLY A 303 -6.76 -16.89 18.22
CA GLY A 303 -6.67 -17.60 19.49
C GLY A 303 -5.62 -17.03 20.45
N VAL A 304 -5.04 -15.87 20.17
CA VAL A 304 -4.07 -15.29 21.11
C VAL A 304 -4.76 -15.01 22.44
N LYS A 305 -4.23 -15.58 23.52
CA LYS A 305 -4.67 -15.33 24.89
C LYS A 305 -3.69 -14.36 25.55
N VAL A 306 -4.22 -13.32 26.21
CA VAL A 306 -3.42 -12.32 26.92
C VAL A 306 -3.93 -12.13 28.33
N GLU A 307 -3.03 -12.19 29.31
CA GLU A 307 -3.39 -12.00 30.71
C GLU A 307 -2.26 -11.35 31.50
N ARG A 308 -2.60 -10.69 32.62
CA ARG A 308 -1.61 -10.15 33.55
C ARG A 308 -1.38 -11.15 34.68
N ILE A 309 -0.16 -11.67 34.79
CA ILE A 309 0.26 -12.63 35.83
C ILE A 309 1.45 -12.02 36.58
N SER A 310 1.34 -11.87 37.89
CA SER A 310 2.45 -11.41 38.75
C SER A 310 3.13 -10.12 38.27
N GLY A 311 2.36 -9.17 37.73
CA GLY A 311 2.88 -7.90 37.21
C GLY A 311 3.41 -7.95 35.78
N ARG A 312 3.35 -9.10 35.11
CA ARG A 312 3.78 -9.28 33.72
C ARG A 312 2.60 -9.50 32.79
N LEU A 313 2.69 -8.99 31.57
CA LEU A 313 1.74 -9.22 30.50
C LEU A 313 2.18 -10.45 29.70
N SER A 314 1.49 -11.56 29.92
CA SER A 314 1.76 -12.84 29.28
C SER A 314 0.87 -13.01 28.05
N LEU A 315 1.47 -13.36 26.92
CA LEU A 315 0.80 -13.68 25.67
C LEU A 315 1.10 -15.12 25.29
N SER A 316 0.06 -15.88 24.96
CA SER A 316 0.21 -17.27 24.51
C SER A 316 -0.70 -17.55 23.32
N PRO A 317 -0.26 -18.34 22.32
CA PRO A 317 -1.16 -18.85 21.30
C PRO A 317 -2.20 -19.77 21.96
N HIS A 318 -3.45 -19.76 21.49
CA HIS A 318 -4.41 -20.79 21.90
C HIS A 318 -3.81 -22.14 21.50
N ARG A 319 -3.55 -23.00 22.48
CA ARG A 319 -3.46 -24.42 22.18
C ARG A 319 -4.90 -24.93 22.04
N PRO A 320 -5.26 -25.58 20.93
CA PRO A 320 -6.58 -26.18 20.76
C PRO A 320 -6.87 -27.23 21.84
#